data_AF-X1IK60-F1
#
_entry.id   AF-X1IK60-F1
#
_cell.length_a   1.000
_cell.length_b   1.000
_cell.length_c   1.000
_cell.angle_alpha   90.00
_cell.angle_beta   90.00
_cell.angle_gamma   90.00
#
_symmetry.space_group_name_H-M   'P 1'
#
loop_
_entity.id
_entity.type
_entity.pdbx_description
1 polymer ?
#
loop_
_entity_poly.entity_id
_entity_poly.type
_entity_poly.pdbx_seq_one_letter_code
_entity_poly.pdbx_strand_id
1 'polypeptide(L)'
;MISKAIQKKIYFDGLARHWHSENNLDQNDLKVLRNCLSPIELGKGEIVLDLGGGTGRLTEYLSRTYGLRCLVLDVSYLMLKEGCSRITGITACESGQ
;
A
#
# COMPACT_ATOMS: atom_id res chain seq x y z
N MET A 1 29.10 -6.77 -32.15
CA MET A 1 27.64 -6.60 -31.99
C MET A 1 27.33 -6.67 -30.50
N ILE A 2 26.93 -5.56 -29.87
CA ILE A 2 26.52 -5.55 -28.45
C ILE A 2 25.00 -5.74 -28.43
N SER A 3 24.51 -6.87 -27.94
CA SER A 3 23.07 -7.06 -27.71
C SER A 3 22.62 -6.11 -26.61
N LYS A 4 21.78 -5.12 -26.95
CA LYS A 4 21.05 -4.36 -25.93
C LYS A 4 20.15 -5.32 -25.18
N ALA A 5 20.45 -5.59 -23.91
CA ALA A 5 19.54 -6.29 -23.02
C ALA A 5 18.20 -5.52 -23.00
N ILE A 6 17.14 -6.16 -23.46
CA ILE A 6 15.79 -5.62 -23.36
C ILE A 6 15.45 -5.63 -21.87
N GLN A 7 15.48 -4.47 -21.22
CA GLN A 7 15.03 -4.32 -19.85
C GLN A 7 13.51 -4.54 -19.84
N LYS A 8 13.07 -5.70 -19.37
CA LYS A 8 11.64 -6.05 -19.31
C LYS A 8 10.96 -5.09 -18.35
N LYS A 9 10.05 -4.25 -18.87
CA LYS A 9 9.19 -3.40 -18.03
C LYS A 9 8.26 -4.31 -17.23
N ILE A 10 8.28 -4.15 -15.91
CA ILE A 10 7.36 -4.83 -14.99
C ILE A 10 6.37 -3.76 -14.52
N TYR A 11 5.08 -4.09 -14.60
CA TYR A 11 3.99 -3.23 -14.16
C TYR A 11 3.40 -3.78 -12.87
N PHE A 12 2.96 -2.90 -11.97
CA PHE A 12 2.40 -3.28 -10.67
C PHE A 12 1.18 -4.20 -10.78
N ASP A 13 0.36 -4.04 -11.82
CA ASP A 13 -0.75 -4.95 -12.12
C ASP A 13 -0.28 -6.41 -12.27
N GLY A 14 0.88 -6.64 -12.87
CA GLY A 14 1.47 -7.98 -13.02
C GLY A 14 2.03 -8.56 -11.72
N LEU A 15 2.18 -7.75 -10.67
CA LEU A 15 2.73 -8.15 -9.37
C LEU A 15 1.67 -8.26 -8.28
N ALA A 16 0.50 -7.65 -8.46
CA ALA A 16 -0.50 -7.45 -7.41
C ALA A 16 -0.86 -8.71 -6.61
N ARG A 17 -1.05 -9.85 -7.29
CA ARG A 17 -1.43 -11.14 -6.65
C ARG A 17 -0.42 -11.64 -5.62
N HIS A 18 0.86 -11.37 -5.84
CA HIS A 18 1.95 -11.85 -4.99
C HIS A 18 2.57 -10.75 -4.14
N TRP A 19 2.22 -9.49 -4.41
CA TRP A 19 2.81 -8.33 -3.77
C TRP A 19 2.80 -8.43 -2.25
N HIS A 20 1.65 -8.76 -1.66
CA HIS A 20 1.51 -8.85 -0.22
C HIS A 20 2.33 -10.00 0.40
N SER A 21 2.33 -11.18 -0.23
CA SER A 21 3.11 -12.32 0.29
C SER A 21 4.62 -12.12 0.18
N GLU A 22 5.07 -11.35 -0.81
CA GLU A 22 6.49 -11.12 -1.09
C GLU A 22 7.04 -9.88 -0.37
N ASN A 23 6.18 -8.97 0.09
CA ASN A 23 6.59 -7.67 0.63
C ASN A 23 5.98 -7.42 2.02
N ASN A 24 6.22 -8.29 3.01
CA ASN A 24 5.80 -8.06 4.40
C ASN A 24 6.59 -6.94 5.07
N LEU A 25 5.95 -6.18 5.98
CA LEU A 25 6.64 -5.14 6.77
C LEU A 25 7.56 -5.84 7.77
N ASP A 26 8.86 -5.79 7.50
CA ASP A 26 9.85 -6.33 8.44
C ASP A 26 10.17 -5.32 9.57
N GLN A 27 11.04 -5.72 10.50
CA GLN A 27 11.41 -4.85 11.62
C GLN A 27 12.18 -3.60 11.20
N ASN A 28 12.90 -3.64 10.08
CA ASN A 28 13.62 -2.48 9.55
C ASN A 28 12.64 -1.49 8.92
N ASP A 29 11.69 -1.97 8.11
CA ASP A 29 10.59 -1.18 7.54
C ASP A 29 9.83 -0.45 8.65
N LEU A 30 9.46 -1.17 9.71
CA LEU A 30 8.74 -0.59 10.85
C LEU A 30 9.57 0.43 11.62
N LYS A 31 10.88 0.22 11.74
CA LYS A 31 11.79 1.19 12.37
C LYS A 31 11.87 2.49 11.56
N VAL A 32 12.03 2.38 10.24
CA VAL A 32 12.04 3.53 9.33
C VAL A 32 10.70 4.27 9.42
N LEU A 33 9.59 3.53 9.36
CA LEU A 33 8.26 4.09 9.46
C LEU A 33 8.06 4.87 10.77
N ARG A 34 8.42 4.29 11.91
CA ARG A 34 8.32 4.97 13.21
C ARG A 34 9.15 6.24 13.27
N ASN A 35 10.34 6.25 12.68
CA ASN A 35 11.15 7.45 12.60
C ASN A 35 10.48 8.54 11.75
N CYS A 36 9.88 8.17 10.61
CA CYS A 36 9.15 9.10 9.75
C CYS A 36 7.88 9.66 10.42
N LEU A 37 7.22 8.87 11.27
CA LEU A 37 6.01 9.29 11.99
C LEU A 37 6.31 10.00 13.31
N SER A 38 7.52 9.89 13.86
CA SER A 38 7.88 10.49 15.15
C SER A 38 7.64 12.01 15.28
N PRO A 39 7.76 12.85 14.23
CA PRO A 39 7.44 14.28 14.36
C PRO A 39 5.94 14.59 14.24
N ILE A 40 5.09 13.60 14.01
CA ILE A 40 3.67 13.76 13.75
C ILE A 40 2.88 13.21 14.94
N GLU A 41 2.04 14.06 15.54
CA GLU A 41 1.05 13.59 16.50
C GLU A 41 -0.12 12.97 15.73
N LEU A 42 -0.29 11.66 15.85
CA LEU A 42 -1.38 10.91 15.20
C LEU A 42 -2.49 10.64 16.21
N GLY A 43 -3.64 11.25 15.99
CA GLY A 43 -4.84 11.09 16.79
C GLY A 43 -5.77 9.97 16.29
N LYS A 44 -6.39 9.24 17.22
CA LYS A 44 -7.42 8.24 16.85
C LYS A 44 -8.55 8.89 16.04
N GLY A 45 -8.90 8.29 14.91
CA GLY A 45 -9.99 8.75 14.04
C GLY A 45 -9.61 9.80 13.00
N GLU A 46 -8.37 10.31 13.03
CA GLU A 46 -7.82 11.14 11.96
C GLU A 46 -7.77 10.39 10.63
N ILE A 47 -7.77 11.16 9.54
CA ILE A 47 -7.77 10.62 8.18
C ILE A 47 -6.36 10.73 7.61
N VAL A 48 -5.82 9.61 7.16
CA VAL A 48 -4.58 9.54 6.39
C VAL A 48 -4.87 9.23 4.93
N LEU A 49 -4.22 9.96 4.03
CA LEU A 49 -4.17 9.63 2.60
C LEU A 49 -2.86 8.90 2.28
N ASP A 50 -2.97 7.65 1.83
CA ASP A 50 -1.84 6.80 1.44
C ASP A 50 -1.74 6.75 -0.10
N LEU A 51 -0.78 7.50 -0.65
CA LEU A 51 -0.55 7.60 -2.10
C LEU A 51 0.45 6.54 -2.56
N GLY A 52 0.06 5.73 -3.55
CA GLY A 52 0.83 4.56 -3.95
C GLY A 52 0.79 3.45 -2.90
N GLY A 53 -0.32 3.34 -2.16
CA GLY A 53 -0.44 2.42 -1.03
C GLY A 53 -0.49 0.94 -1.45
N GLY A 54 -0.52 0.64 -2.76
CA GLY A 54 -0.50 -0.71 -3.30
C GLY A 54 -1.64 -1.56 -2.75
N THR A 55 -1.29 -2.70 -2.15
CA THR A 55 -2.24 -3.60 -1.50
C THR A 55 -2.68 -3.16 -0.09
N GLY A 56 -2.30 -1.96 0.36
CA GLY A 56 -2.74 -1.38 1.64
C GLY A 56 -1.97 -1.87 2.87
N ARG A 57 -0.77 -2.43 2.70
CA ARG A 57 0.05 -2.97 3.81
C ARG A 57 0.36 -1.93 4.89
N LEU A 58 0.84 -0.76 4.46
CA LEU A 58 1.14 0.35 5.38
C LEU A 58 -0.15 0.87 6.01
N THR A 59 -1.16 1.10 5.17
CA THR A 59 -2.50 1.52 5.57
C THR A 59 -3.07 0.64 6.69
N GLU A 60 -2.99 -0.68 6.55
CA GLU A 60 -3.47 -1.63 7.54
C GLU A 60 -2.70 -1.49 8.86
N TYR A 61 -1.37 -1.39 8.80
CA TYR A 61 -0.54 -1.16 9.98
C TYR A 61 -0.94 0.14 10.70
N LEU A 62 -1.11 1.24 9.96
CA LEU A 62 -1.47 2.54 10.52
C LEU A 62 -2.86 2.50 11.18
N SER A 63 -3.84 1.93 10.48
CA SER A 63 -5.21 1.83 10.99
C SER A 63 -5.28 0.98 12.25
N ARG A 64 -4.63 -0.20 12.28
CA ARG A 64 -4.62 -1.10 13.44
C ARG A 64 -3.83 -0.54 14.62
N THR A 65 -2.68 0.09 14.37
CA THR A 65 -1.77 0.54 15.43
C THR A 65 -2.22 1.84 16.08
N TYR A 66 -2.73 2.78 15.28
CA TYR A 66 -3.05 4.14 15.74
C TYR A 66 -4.56 4.45 15.72
N GLY A 67 -5.39 3.51 15.25
CA GLY A 67 -6.84 3.73 15.17
C GLY A 67 -7.23 4.79 14.14
N LEU A 68 -6.45 4.91 13.07
CA LEU A 68 -6.65 5.89 12.01
C LEU A 68 -7.67 5.40 10.98
N ARG A 69 -8.36 6.35 10.34
CA ARG A 69 -9.09 6.11 9.10
C ARG A 69 -8.16 6.38 7.94
N CYS A 70 -8.15 5.50 6.95
CA CYS A 70 -7.20 5.63 5.85
C CYS A 70 -7.93 5.57 4.50
N LEU A 71 -7.52 6.45 3.60
CA LEU A 71 -7.88 6.42 2.18
C LEU A 71 -6.64 6.02 1.38
N VAL A 72 -6.78 5.02 0.52
CA VAL A 72 -5.68 4.53 -0.32
C VAL A 72 -5.93 4.93 -1.76
N LEU A 73 -4.94 5.52 -2.40
CA LEU A 73 -4.92 5.76 -3.83
C LEU A 73 -3.74 5.03 -4.45
N ASP A 74 -3.97 4.33 -5.54
CA ASP A 74 -2.93 3.72 -6.33
C ASP A 74 -3.30 3.83 -7.81
N VAL A 75 -2.28 3.93 -8.66
CA VAL A 75 -2.45 3.94 -10.11
C VAL A 75 -2.78 2.54 -10.65
N SER A 76 -2.44 1.49 -9.90
CA SER A 76 -2.75 0.10 -10.22
C SER A 76 -4.08 -0.31 -9.61
N TYR A 77 -5.08 -0.49 -10.47
CA TYR A 77 -6.38 -1.02 -10.04
C TYR A 77 -6.23 -2.41 -9.41
N LEU A 78 -5.35 -3.28 -9.93
CA LEU A 78 -5.19 -4.61 -9.38
C LEU A 78 -4.55 -4.60 -7.99
N MET A 79 -3.66 -3.65 -7.69
CA MET A 79 -3.14 -3.48 -6.33
C MET A 79 -4.27 -3.15 -5.34
N LEU A 80 -5.13 -2.18 -5.69
CA LEU A 80 -6.27 -1.80 -4.86
C LEU A 80 -7.26 -2.95 -4.70
N LYS A 81 -7.58 -3.66 -5.80
CA LYS A 81 -8.50 -4.79 -5.80
C LYS A 81 -8.02 -5.93 -4.90
N GLU A 82 -6.74 -6.29 -5.00
CA GLU A 82 -6.13 -7.32 -4.15
C GLU A 82 -6.12 -6.89 -2.67
N GLY A 83 -5.83 -5.62 -2.38
CA GLY A 83 -5.92 -5.07 -1.02
C GLY A 83 -7.33 -5.12 -0.44
N CYS A 84 -8.34 -4.68 -1.20
CA CYS A 84 -9.75 -4.68 -0.77
C CYS A 84 -10.29 -6.09 -0.51
N SER A 85 -9.80 -7.08 -1.26
CA SER A 85 -10.21 -8.48 -1.07
C SER A 85 -9.68 -9.09 0.24
N ARG A 86 -8.66 -8.46 0.86
CA ARG A 86 -8.00 -8.95 2.09
C ARG A 86 -8.45 -8.22 3.34
N ILE A 87 -8.71 -6.92 3.23
CA ILE A 87 -9.01 -6.08 4.40
C ILE A 87 -10.52 -5.96 4.55
N THR A 88 -11.07 -6.65 5.55
CA THR A 88 -12.48 -6.53 5.92
C THR A 88 -12.79 -5.11 6.39
N GLY A 89 -13.79 -4.46 5.78
CA GLY A 89 -14.22 -3.10 6.14
C GLY A 89 -13.73 -2.00 5.18
N ILE A 90 -12.98 -2.33 4.12
CA ILE A 90 -12.69 -1.40 3.02
C ILE A 90 -13.81 -1.47 1.98
N THR A 91 -14.32 -0.32 1.57
CA THR A 91 -15.22 -0.19 0.42
C THR A 91 -14.41 0.36 -0.75
N ALA A 92 -14.22 -0.44 -1.81
CA ALA A 92 -13.67 0.05 -3.05
C ALA A 92 -14.70 0.95 -3.73
N CYS A 93 -14.40 2.24 -3.87
CA CYS A 93 -15.15 3.10 -4.79
C CYS A 93 -14.54 2.93 -6.18
N GLU A 94 -15.21 2.16 -7.03
CA GLU A 94 -14.90 2.12 -8.46
C GLU A 94 -15.40 3.44 -9.06
N SER A 95 -14.53 4.17 -9.78
CA SER A 95 -15.00 5.26 -10.63
C SER A 95 -15.84 4.63 -11.74
N GLY A 96 -17.16 4.79 -11.67
CA GLY A 96 -18.07 4.33 -12.71
C GLY A 96 -17.79 5.03 -14.04
N GLN A 97 -17.50 4.20 -15.05
CA GLN A 97 -17.46 4.45 -16.50
C GLN A 97 -16.59 5.60 -17.02
#